data_AF-A0A8J7FTM9-F1
#
_entry.id   AF-A0A8J7FTM9-F1
#
_cell.length_a   1.000
_cell.length_b   1.000
_cell.length_c   1.000
_cell.angle_alpha   90.00
_cell.angle_beta   90.00
_cell.angle_gamma   90.00
#
_symmetry.space_group_name_H-M   'P 1'
#
loop_
_entity.id
_entity.type
_entity.pdbx_description
1 polymer ?
#
loop_
_entity_poly.entity_id
_entity_poly.type
_entity_poly.pdbx_seq_one_letter_code
_entity_poly.pdbx_strand_id
1 'polypeptide(L)' 'MSLRKAIDDKCKECIYCPLSKGTWRQQVADCASTQCPLYDVRPKSNAKKQGG' A
#
# COMPACT_ATOMS: atom_id res chain seq x y z
N MET A 1 4.43 -18.86 -4.80
CA MET A 1 3.94 -17.82 -3.87
C MET A 1 5.14 -17.15 -3.21
N SER A 2 5.16 -15.82 -3.07
CA SER A 2 6.23 -15.10 -2.35
C SER A 2 5.65 -14.34 -1.14
N LEU A 3 6.47 -14.14 -0.10
CA LEU A 3 6.06 -13.36 1.07
C LEU A 3 5.61 -11.95 0.69
N ARG A 4 6.31 -11.33 -0.28
CA ARG A 4 5.96 -10.00 -0.80
C ARG A 4 4.56 -9.99 -1.41
N LYS A 5 4.20 -11.00 -2.19
CA LYS A 5 2.86 -11.11 -2.77
C LYS A 5 1.79 -11.26 -1.69
N ALA A 6 2.03 -12.07 -0.67
CA ALA A 6 1.08 -12.26 0.44
C ALA A 6 0.83 -10.95 1.21
N ILE A 7 1.88 -10.17 1.49
CA ILE A 7 1.77 -8.85 2.14
C ILE A 7 0.99 -7.87 1.24
N ASP A 8 1.33 -7.81 -0.05
CA ASP A 8 0.67 -6.94 -1.01
C ASP A 8 -0.84 -7.26 -1.11
N ASP A 9 -1.19 -8.55 -1.20
CA ASP A 9 -2.57 -9.01 -1.24
C ASP A 9 -3.31 -8.66 0.07
N LYS A 10 -2.68 -8.84 1.24
CA LYS A 10 -3.30 -8.50 2.55
C LYS A 10 -3.51 -7.00 2.73
N CYS A 11 -2.52 -6.18 2.35
CA CYS A 11 -2.68 -4.74 2.41
C CYS A 11 -3.77 -4.25 1.46
N LYS A 12 -3.85 -4.82 0.25
CA LYS A 12 -4.91 -4.52 -0.70
C LYS A 12 -6.28 -4.91 -0.14
N GLU A 13 -6.45 -6.13 0.38
CA GLU A 13 -7.68 -6.58 1.03
C GLU A 13 -8.14 -5.64 2.16
N CYS A 14 -7.19 -5.12 2.95
CA CYS A 14 -7.49 -4.33 4.15
C CYS A 14 -7.98 -2.91 3.86
N ILE A 15 -7.41 -2.20 2.90
CA ILE A 15 -7.67 -0.75 2.72
C ILE A 15 -8.01 -0.33 1.30
N TYR A 16 -7.84 -1.20 0.28
CA TYR A 16 -8.16 -0.81 -1.08
C TYR A 16 -9.68 -0.62 -1.24
N CYS A 17 -10.05 0.58 -1.63
CA CYS A 17 -11.40 0.94 -2.02
C CYS A 17 -11.40 1.35 -3.51
N PRO A 18 -12.12 0.63 -4.40
CA PRO A 18 -12.16 0.95 -5.82
C PRO A 18 -12.88 2.27 -6.14
N LEU A 19 -13.68 2.79 -5.20
CA LEU A 19 -14.36 4.09 -5.33
C LEU A 19 -13.49 5.25 -4.80
N SER A 20 -12.42 4.95 -4.07
CA SER A 20 -11.50 5.96 -3.57
C SER A 20 -10.48 6.34 -4.64
N LYS A 21 -9.97 7.57 -4.57
CA LYS A 21 -8.98 8.08 -5.53
C LYS A 21 -7.65 7.35 -5.39
N GLY A 22 -6.87 7.37 -6.47
CA GLY A 22 -5.52 6.81 -6.50
C GLY A 22 -5.47 5.30 -6.72
N THR A 23 -4.25 4.78 -6.87
CA THR A 23 -4.02 3.34 -7.02
C THR A 23 -4.12 2.63 -5.68
N TRP A 24 -4.32 1.31 -5.68
CA TRP A 24 -4.31 0.52 -4.44
C TRP A 24 -3.00 0.69 -3.64
N ARG A 25 -1.85 0.89 -4.31
CA ARG A 25 -0.57 1.17 -3.64
C ARG A 25 -0.52 2.56 -3.01
N GLN A 26 -1.16 3.56 -3.62
CA GLN A 26 -1.34 4.87 -3.00
C GLN A 26 -2.15 4.73 -1.71
N GLN A 27 -3.31 4.08 -1.78
CA GLN A 27 -4.20 3.94 -0.63
C GLN A 27 -3.56 3.13 0.51
N VAL A 28 -2.75 2.12 0.18
CA VAL A 28 -1.96 1.39 1.19
C VAL A 28 -0.85 2.26 1.78
N ALA A 29 -0.18 3.08 0.97
CA ALA A 29 0.83 4.01 1.47
C ALA A 29 0.23 5.09 2.37
N ASP A 30 -1.00 5.51 2.11
CA ASP A 30 -1.76 6.49 2.90
C ASP A 30 -2.40 5.89 4.17
N CYS A 31 -2.20 4.59 4.43
CA CYS A 31 -2.76 3.93 5.61
C CYS A 31 -2.16 4.48 6.93
N ALA A 32 -2.98 5.18 7.71
CA ALA A 32 -2.56 5.82 8.97
C ALA A 32 -2.40 4.86 10.16
N SER A 33 -2.67 3.55 10.01
CA SER A 33 -2.54 2.57 11.10
C SER A 33 -1.06 2.27 11.38
N THR A 34 -0.41 3.09 12.22
CA THR A 34 1.00 2.94 12.59
C THR A 34 1.30 1.72 13.46
N GLN A 35 0.30 1.22 14.19
CA GLN A 35 0.41 0.00 15.02
C GLN A 35 0.23 -1.30 14.22
N CYS A 36 -0.01 -1.21 12.91
CA CYS A 36 -0.16 -2.38 12.06
C CYS A 36 1.15 -3.18 12.01
N PRO A 37 1.14 -4.52 12.20
CA PRO A 37 2.34 -5.35 12.11
C PRO A 37 3.04 -5.30 10.75
N LEU A 38 2.33 -4.88 9.70
CA LEU A 38 2.87 -4.76 8.35
C LEU A 38 3.37 -3.36 8.02
N TYR A 39 3.26 -2.38 8.92
CA TYR A 39 3.51 -0.95 8.66
C TYR A 39 4.82 -0.70 7.90
N ASP A 40 5.93 -1.25 8.41
CA ASP A 40 7.26 -1.04 7.83
C ASP A 40 7.47 -1.74 6.48
N VAL A 41 6.72 -2.81 6.23
CA VAL A 41 6.87 -3.68 5.05
C VAL A 41 5.80 -3.46 3.99
N ARG A 42 4.90 -2.48 4.18
CA ARG A 42 3.82 -2.19 3.21
C ARG A 42 4.36 -1.90 1.81
N PRO A 43 3.57 -2.21 0.76
CA PRO A 43 3.87 -1.72 -0.57
C PRO A 43 3.81 -0.19 -0.60
N LYS A 44 4.97 0.42 -0.85
CA LYS A 44 5.09 1.86 -1.10
C LYS A 44 4.79 2.13 -2.57
N SER A 45 4.15 3.27 -2.87
CA SER A 45 4.08 3.74 -4.25
C SER A 45 5.49 4.18 -4.66
N ASN A 46 6.05 3.56 -5.69
CA ASN A 46 7.27 4.08 -6.31
C ASN A 46 6.87 5.31 -7.13
N ALA A 47 6.61 6.43 -6.47
CA ALA A 47 6.59 7.70 -7.17
C ALA A 47 8.02 7.95 -7.65
N LYS A 48 8.28 7.81 -8.96
CA LYS A 48 9.39 8.55 -9.55
C LYS A 48 9.19 10.00 -9.13
N LYS A 49 10.18 10.58 -8.43
CA LYS A 49 10.27 12.02 -8.20
C LYS A 49 9.98 12.70 -9.54
N GLN A 50 8.85 13.38 -9.67
CA GLN A 50 8.70 14.40 -10.69
C GLN A 50 9.53 15.58 -10.18
N GLY A 51 10.81 15.58 -10.56
CA GLY A 51 11.56 16.82 -10.66
C GLY A 51 11.08 17.55 -11.92
N GLY A 52 10.79 18.83 -11.75
CA GLY A 52 10.25 19.75 -12.77
C GLY A 52 9.76 20.99 -12.08
#